data_AF-A0A015YBS1-F1
#
_entry.id   AF-A0A015YBS1-F1
#
_cell.length_a   1.000
_cell.length_b   1.000
_cell.length_c   1.000
_cell.angle_alpha   90.00
_cell.angle_beta   90.00
_cell.angle_gamma   90.00
#
_symmetry.space_group_name_H-M   'P 1'
#
loop_
_entity.id
_entity.type
_entity.pdbx_description
1 polymer ?
#
loop_
_entity_poly.entity_id
_entity_poly.type
_entity_poly.pdbx_seq_one_letter_code
_entity_poly.pdbx_strand_id
1 'polypeptide(L)'
;MMTKHKMNLFCGMLLLSASLFVEKAQAMFPERYVSEESAARADTINFRLASAGEAKRLIAAKDSYTANWSPFDIAARLENPEGKREDLVSLAVREVREWTAEEAQQIEQIRKNLNDTIRKYGYRIPFPKEIVLVKTTMKDEGGAGGYTRSNWIALTDATFQRGTEASHTRLLVHETFHILTRLNPGFKKKLYRAIDFNILPKEIEFPEDIRKSRISNPDVSRCDSYATFTIDGKPQNCTMIIYTNRPYTTGKFYQYINVGLIPLDESFKPLRESGKTVIYPLQKATDFFDKVGRNTGYVIDPEEVLADNFAIALLNTPNVHTPELQKKVQELLK
;
A
#
# COMPACT_ATOMS: atom_id res chain seq x y z
N MET A 1 29.86 38.50 -56.75
CA MET A 1 29.69 37.06 -57.05
C MET A 1 30.70 36.30 -56.18
N MET A 2 30.27 35.21 -55.55
CA MET A 2 31.05 34.28 -54.69
C MET A 2 31.36 34.70 -53.23
N THR A 3 30.48 34.17 -52.37
CA THR A 3 30.59 33.71 -50.98
C THR A 3 31.91 33.08 -50.52
N LYS A 4 32.28 33.34 -49.25
CA LYS A 4 32.97 32.44 -48.28
C LYS A 4 32.84 33.07 -46.87
N HIS A 5 31.96 32.57 -45.98
CA HIS A 5 32.22 31.52 -44.98
C HIS A 5 33.48 31.71 -44.13
N LYS A 6 33.28 32.22 -42.90
CA LYS A 6 33.79 31.70 -41.61
C LYS A 6 33.74 32.80 -40.54
N MET A 7 32.77 32.73 -39.62
CA MET A 7 33.01 32.79 -38.17
C MET A 7 31.69 32.59 -37.41
N ASN A 8 31.82 32.07 -36.19
CA ASN A 8 30.77 31.76 -35.20
C ASN A 8 30.21 30.33 -35.24
N LEU A 9 31.18 29.43 -35.16
CA LEU A 9 31.28 28.31 -34.23
C LEU A 9 30.53 28.49 -32.88
N PHE A 10 29.94 27.38 -32.43
CA PHE A 10 29.58 27.03 -31.04
C PHE A 10 28.48 27.81 -30.31
N CYS A 11 27.21 27.48 -30.57
CA CYS A 11 26.22 27.14 -29.52
C CYS A 11 24.92 26.62 -30.16
N GLY A 12 24.83 25.34 -30.50
CA GLY A 12 23.63 24.82 -31.18
C GLY A 12 23.50 23.31 -31.31
N MET A 13 24.33 22.52 -30.62
CA MET A 13 24.34 21.06 -30.78
C MET A 13 24.56 20.31 -29.46
N LEU A 14 23.99 20.82 -28.36
CA LEU A 14 24.00 20.13 -27.06
C LEU A 14 22.63 20.08 -26.35
N LEU A 15 21.54 20.35 -27.07
CA LEU A 15 20.18 20.34 -26.51
C LEU A 15 19.23 19.33 -27.19
N LEU A 16 19.73 18.45 -28.07
CA LEU A 16 18.91 17.41 -28.70
C LEU A 16 19.29 15.96 -28.34
N SER A 17 20.30 15.73 -27.49
CA SER A 17 20.67 14.39 -27.04
C SER A 17 20.30 14.07 -25.58
N ALA A 18 19.84 15.06 -24.80
CA ALA A 18 19.36 14.85 -23.43
C ALA A 18 17.90 14.39 -23.37
N SER A 19 17.10 14.69 -24.39
CA SER A 19 15.65 14.41 -24.43
C SER A 19 15.31 12.95 -24.74
N LEU A 20 16.22 12.21 -25.38
CA LEU A 20 16.04 10.79 -25.74
C LEU A 20 16.50 9.80 -24.66
N PHE A 21 17.20 10.28 -23.63
CA PHE A 21 17.67 9.45 -22.51
C PHE A 21 16.75 9.50 -21.28
N VAL A 22 15.89 10.51 -21.15
CA VAL A 22 14.91 10.61 -20.05
C VAL A 22 13.66 9.75 -20.32
N GLU A 23 13.25 9.59 -21.58
CA GLU A 23 12.13 8.69 -21.96
C GLU A 23 12.47 7.20 -21.88
N LYS A 24 13.75 6.82 -21.84
CA LYS A 24 14.17 5.40 -21.76
C LYS A 24 14.47 4.90 -20.34
N ALA A 25 14.55 5.78 -19.34
CA ALA A 25 14.76 5.37 -17.95
C ALA A 25 13.45 4.91 -17.26
N GLN A 26 12.29 5.32 -17.79
CA GLN A 26 10.97 5.00 -17.24
C GLN A 26 10.30 3.76 -17.85
N ALA A 27 10.98 3.10 -18.80
CA ALA A 27 10.51 1.91 -19.52
C ALA A 27 11.36 0.65 -19.24
N MET A 28 12.10 0.61 -18.12
CA MET A 28 13.02 -0.50 -17.79
C MET A 28 12.58 -1.40 -16.62
N PHE A 29 11.28 -1.47 -16.35
CA PHE A 29 10.70 -2.65 -15.70
C PHE A 29 9.79 -3.33 -16.73
N PRO A 30 10.33 -4.25 -17.55
CA PRO A 30 9.50 -4.92 -18.53
C PRO A 30 8.53 -5.84 -17.79
N GLU A 31 7.23 -5.70 -18.09
CA GLU A 31 6.15 -6.64 -17.73
C GLU A 31 6.50 -8.12 -18.03
N ARG A 32 7.54 -8.38 -18.84
CA ARG A 32 8.07 -9.72 -19.14
C ARG A 32 8.85 -10.39 -18.02
N TYR A 33 9.39 -9.67 -17.03
CA TYR A 33 10.15 -10.30 -15.93
C TYR A 33 9.28 -11.06 -14.92
N VAL A 34 7.95 -10.93 -15.01
CA VAL A 34 7.00 -11.59 -14.11
C VAL A 34 6.63 -13.02 -14.57
N SER A 35 7.06 -13.45 -15.77
CA SER A 35 6.32 -14.52 -16.50
C SER A 35 6.85 -15.97 -16.46
N GLU A 36 7.93 -16.31 -15.76
CA GLU A 36 8.29 -17.74 -15.54
C GLU A 36 8.85 -18.02 -14.14
N GLU A 37 9.61 -17.09 -13.55
CA GLU A 37 10.23 -17.27 -12.23
C GLU A 37 9.22 -17.23 -11.06
N SER A 38 8.09 -16.53 -11.25
CA SER A 38 6.98 -16.43 -10.28
C SER A 38 6.17 -17.72 -10.16
N ALA A 39 6.07 -18.50 -11.24
CA ALA A 39 5.39 -19.79 -11.24
C ALA A 39 6.13 -20.84 -10.39
N ALA A 40 7.45 -20.71 -10.23
CA ALA A 40 8.30 -21.66 -9.52
C ALA A 40 8.22 -21.59 -7.98
N ARG A 41 7.49 -20.61 -7.39
CA ARG A 41 7.42 -20.40 -5.92
C ARG A 41 6.00 -20.23 -5.38
N ALA A 42 5.01 -20.76 -6.10
CA ALA A 42 3.59 -20.55 -5.80
C ALA A 42 3.13 -21.06 -4.42
N ASP A 43 3.97 -21.78 -3.67
CA ASP A 43 3.59 -22.39 -2.39
C ASP A 43 4.56 -22.09 -1.23
N THR A 44 5.56 -21.23 -1.44
CA THR A 44 6.62 -21.03 -0.46
C THR A 44 6.91 -19.55 -0.22
N ILE A 45 6.60 -19.08 0.99
CA ILE A 45 6.97 -17.76 1.49
C ILE A 45 8.40 -17.78 2.05
N ASN A 46 9.14 -16.72 1.72
CA ASN A 46 10.53 -16.54 2.14
C ASN A 46 10.77 -15.14 2.71
N PHE A 47 11.09 -15.07 4.00
CA PHE A 47 11.45 -13.83 4.68
C PHE A 47 12.96 -13.70 4.80
N ARG A 48 13.49 -12.50 4.55
CA ARG A 48 14.89 -12.16 4.79
C ARG A 48 14.98 -10.96 5.71
N LEU A 49 15.75 -11.08 6.77
CA LEU A 49 15.96 -9.98 7.72
C LEU A 49 16.98 -8.99 7.14
N ALA A 50 16.61 -7.71 7.06
CA ALA A 50 17.55 -6.66 6.70
C ALA A 50 18.48 -6.33 7.87
N SER A 51 19.76 -6.08 7.57
CA SER A 51 20.65 -5.36 8.51
C SER A 51 20.16 -3.92 8.72
N ALA A 52 20.50 -3.25 9.83
CA ALA A 52 20.12 -1.83 9.97
C ALA A 52 20.68 -0.96 8.84
N GLY A 53 21.88 -1.26 8.31
CA GLY A 53 22.44 -0.52 7.18
C GLY A 53 21.61 -0.64 5.91
N GLU A 54 21.10 -1.85 5.62
CA GLU A 54 20.18 -2.08 4.49
C GLU A 54 18.81 -1.44 4.74
N ALA A 55 18.23 -1.64 5.93
CA ALA A 55 16.95 -1.06 6.33
C ALA A 55 16.95 0.47 6.18
N LYS A 56 18.01 1.15 6.62
CA LYS A 56 18.16 2.60 6.45
C LYS A 56 18.14 3.02 4.97
N ARG A 57 18.79 2.26 4.08
CA ARG A 57 18.77 2.53 2.64
C ARG A 57 17.38 2.31 2.04
N LEU A 58 16.68 1.25 2.44
CA LEU A 58 15.32 0.95 1.98
C LEU A 58 14.33 2.03 2.42
N ILE A 59 14.36 2.43 3.69
CA ILE A 59 13.48 3.47 4.24
C ILE A 59 13.73 4.83 3.56
N ALA A 60 15.00 5.20 3.38
CA ALA A 60 15.39 6.48 2.78
C ALA A 60 15.14 6.54 1.26
N ALA A 61 14.90 5.40 0.60
CA ALA A 61 14.66 5.37 -0.84
C ALA A 61 13.38 6.13 -1.19
N LYS A 62 13.46 6.96 -2.22
CA LYS A 62 12.29 7.63 -2.80
C LYS A 62 11.51 6.65 -3.66
N ASP A 63 10.20 6.62 -3.47
CA ASP A 63 9.24 5.78 -4.18
C ASP A 63 7.90 6.54 -4.36
N SER A 64 6.89 5.88 -4.91
CA SER A 64 5.57 6.49 -5.13
C SER A 64 4.93 6.97 -3.83
N TYR A 65 5.08 6.21 -2.73
CA TYR A 65 4.52 6.58 -1.43
C TYR A 65 5.15 7.87 -0.91
N THR A 66 6.47 7.87 -0.74
CA THR A 66 7.19 9.02 -0.20
C THR A 66 7.04 10.22 -1.13
N ALA A 67 7.08 10.06 -2.47
CA ALA A 67 6.92 11.16 -3.41
C ALA A 67 5.55 11.87 -3.29
N ASN A 68 4.52 11.17 -2.82
CA ASN A 68 3.15 11.69 -2.71
C ASN A 68 2.79 12.20 -1.32
N TRP A 69 3.72 12.27 -0.36
CA TRP A 69 3.46 12.93 0.93
C TRP A 69 3.01 14.38 0.73
N SER A 70 1.81 14.68 1.24
CA SER A 70 1.31 16.04 1.36
C SER A 70 2.04 16.79 2.50
N PRO A 71 1.94 18.13 2.55
CA PRO A 71 2.40 18.88 3.72
C PRO A 71 1.75 18.40 5.02
N PHE A 72 0.50 17.93 4.96
CA PHE A 72 -0.19 17.35 6.11
C PHE A 72 0.46 16.02 6.55
N ASP A 73 0.75 15.10 5.62
CA ASP A 73 1.41 13.83 5.94
C ASP A 73 2.72 14.05 6.70
N ILE A 74 3.52 15.00 6.20
CA ILE A 74 4.82 15.36 6.78
C ILE A 74 4.63 15.90 8.20
N ALA A 75 3.79 16.93 8.35
CA ALA A 75 3.59 17.61 9.62
C ALA A 75 3.00 16.67 10.69
N ALA A 76 2.01 15.87 10.33
CA ALA A 76 1.31 15.01 11.26
C ALA A 76 2.13 13.79 11.70
N ARG A 77 2.94 13.20 10.82
CA ARG A 77 3.85 12.10 11.16
C ARG A 77 5.05 12.55 11.98
N LEU A 78 5.53 13.77 11.74
CA LEU A 78 6.55 14.41 12.58
C LEU A 78 6.02 14.91 13.92
N GLU A 79 4.69 14.97 14.06
CA GLU A 79 4.00 15.71 15.11
C GLU A 79 4.44 17.19 15.21
N ASN A 80 4.84 17.79 14.08
CA ASN A 80 5.41 19.13 13.99
C ASN A 80 4.82 19.91 12.79
N PRO A 81 4.06 21.00 12.99
CA PRO A 81 3.46 21.79 11.92
C PRO A 81 4.46 22.37 10.91
N GLU A 82 5.69 22.65 11.35
CA GLU A 82 6.76 23.24 10.53
C GLU A 82 7.72 22.17 9.98
N GLY A 83 7.37 20.90 10.13
CA GLY A 83 8.19 19.77 9.71
C GLY A 83 8.38 19.71 8.20
N LYS A 84 9.58 19.31 7.79
CA LYS A 84 9.94 19.16 6.37
C LYS A 84 10.07 17.70 5.99
N ARG A 85 10.02 17.43 4.69
CA ARG A 85 10.20 16.10 4.12
C ARG A 85 11.50 15.45 4.62
N GLU A 86 12.59 16.21 4.63
CA GLU A 86 13.91 15.74 5.04
C GLU A 86 13.93 15.37 6.52
N ASP A 87 13.15 16.05 7.35
CA ASP A 87 13.00 15.74 8.77
C ASP A 87 12.28 14.39 8.96
N LEU A 88 11.22 14.13 8.18
CA LEU A 88 10.47 12.87 8.25
C LEU A 88 11.32 11.69 7.77
N VAL A 89 12.08 11.86 6.68
CA VAL A 89 13.05 10.84 6.24
C VAL A 89 14.11 10.61 7.32
N SER A 90 14.63 11.67 7.92
CA SER A 90 15.65 11.58 8.98
C SER A 90 15.11 10.90 10.24
N LEU A 91 13.85 11.16 10.61
CA LEU A 91 13.15 10.45 11.68
C LEU A 91 13.07 8.96 11.34
N ALA A 92 12.51 8.59 10.18
CA ALA A 92 12.33 7.20 9.78
C ALA A 92 13.67 6.41 9.78
N VAL A 93 14.75 7.00 9.26
CA VAL A 93 16.10 6.40 9.26
C VAL A 93 16.67 6.24 10.67
N ARG A 94 16.45 7.21 11.55
CA ARG A 94 16.89 7.16 12.97
C ARG A 94 16.13 6.11 13.77
N GLU A 95 14.90 5.82 13.39
CA GLU A 95 14.03 4.87 14.08
C GLU A 95 14.26 3.40 13.69
N VAL A 96 15.12 3.12 12.72
CA VAL A 96 15.58 1.76 12.39
C VAL A 96 16.24 1.08 13.60
N ARG A 97 15.96 -0.22 13.76
CA ARG A 97 16.52 -1.09 14.80
C ARG A 97 17.15 -2.35 14.17
N GLU A 98 17.99 -3.02 14.94
CA GLU A 98 18.54 -4.32 14.58
C GLU A 98 17.63 -5.45 15.08
N TRP A 99 17.60 -6.55 14.32
CA TRP A 99 16.97 -7.80 14.72
C TRP A 99 17.82 -8.52 15.77
N THR A 100 17.18 -9.09 16.81
CA THR A 100 17.88 -9.99 17.74
C THR A 100 17.87 -11.42 17.22
N ALA A 101 18.70 -12.29 17.80
CA ALA A 101 18.74 -13.71 17.45
C ALA A 101 17.41 -14.42 17.77
N GLU A 102 16.77 -14.05 18.88
CA GLU A 102 15.48 -14.58 19.32
C GLU A 102 14.36 -14.21 18.35
N GLU A 103 14.32 -12.95 17.91
CA GLU A 103 13.35 -12.48 16.91
C GLU A 103 13.56 -13.19 15.56
N ALA A 104 14.82 -13.37 15.15
CA ALA A 104 15.14 -14.10 13.94
C ALA A 104 14.66 -15.56 14.00
N GLN A 105 14.80 -16.22 15.15
CA GLN A 105 14.29 -17.57 15.37
C GLN A 105 12.76 -17.63 15.33
N GLN A 106 12.07 -16.67 15.94
CA GLN A 106 10.61 -16.59 15.91
C GLN A 106 10.09 -16.39 14.48
N ILE A 107 10.70 -15.50 13.70
CA ILE A 107 10.34 -15.26 12.30
C ILE A 107 10.57 -16.53 11.46
N GLU A 108 11.67 -17.23 11.68
CA GLU A 108 11.95 -18.49 10.99
C GLU A 108 10.92 -19.57 11.35
N GLN A 109 10.47 -19.64 12.60
CA GLN A 109 9.41 -20.56 13.01
C GLN A 109 8.08 -20.21 12.35
N ILE A 110 7.69 -18.93 12.33
CA ILE A 110 6.49 -18.46 11.63
C ILE A 110 6.57 -18.81 10.14
N ARG A 111 7.73 -18.58 9.50
CA ARG A 111 7.95 -18.91 8.09
C ARG A 111 7.73 -20.39 7.81
N LYS A 112 8.24 -21.28 8.66
CA LYS A 112 8.02 -22.73 8.53
C LYS A 112 6.53 -23.08 8.67
N ASN A 113 5.89 -22.60 9.73
CA ASN A 113 4.48 -22.85 10.03
C ASN A 113 3.54 -22.35 8.90
N LEU A 114 3.86 -21.18 8.33
CA LEU A 114 3.13 -20.63 7.18
C LEU A 114 3.29 -21.51 5.95
N ASN A 115 4.51 -21.95 5.64
CA ASN A 115 4.76 -22.83 4.50
C ASN A 115 4.05 -24.17 4.65
N ASP A 116 4.01 -24.75 5.85
CA ASP A 116 3.26 -25.97 6.13
C ASP A 116 1.75 -25.73 5.96
N THR A 117 1.25 -24.58 6.41
CA THR A 117 -0.15 -24.17 6.22
C THR A 117 -0.53 -24.03 4.75
N ILE A 118 0.31 -23.34 3.96
CA ILE A 118 0.12 -23.13 2.52
C ILE A 118 0.06 -24.47 1.80
N ARG A 119 0.98 -25.39 2.10
CA ARG A 119 1.00 -26.73 1.50
C ARG A 119 -0.17 -27.59 1.95
N LYS A 120 -0.51 -27.57 3.24
CA LYS A 120 -1.64 -28.31 3.82
C LYS A 120 -2.96 -27.99 3.13
N TYR A 121 -3.22 -26.70 2.85
CA TYR A 121 -4.44 -26.27 2.19
C TYR A 121 -4.34 -26.21 0.66
N GLY A 122 -3.18 -26.54 0.09
CA GLY A 122 -2.96 -26.59 -1.35
C GLY A 122 -2.99 -25.22 -2.02
N TYR A 123 -2.68 -24.14 -1.31
CA TYR A 123 -2.70 -22.80 -1.88
C TYR A 123 -1.60 -22.60 -2.95
N ARG A 124 -1.88 -21.71 -3.91
CA ARG A 124 -1.06 -21.28 -5.04
C ARG A 124 -1.05 -19.76 -5.10
N ILE A 125 -0.15 -19.17 -4.33
CA ILE A 125 -0.01 -17.73 -4.11
C ILE A 125 1.26 -17.24 -4.81
N PRO A 126 1.21 -16.14 -5.58
CA PRO A 126 2.35 -15.65 -6.36
C PRO A 126 3.38 -14.91 -5.49
N PHE A 127 4.00 -15.61 -4.55
CA PHE A 127 5.03 -15.03 -3.68
C PHE A 127 6.25 -14.58 -4.49
N PRO A 128 6.87 -13.43 -4.14
CA PRO A 128 8.15 -13.05 -4.71
C PRO A 128 9.26 -13.99 -4.22
N LYS A 129 10.45 -13.88 -4.85
CA LYS A 129 11.65 -14.63 -4.46
C LYS A 129 11.98 -14.47 -2.97
N GLU A 130 11.84 -13.25 -2.46
CA GLU A 130 12.01 -12.92 -1.06
C GLU A 130 11.16 -11.70 -0.69
N ILE A 131 10.80 -11.64 0.58
CA ILE A 131 10.21 -10.49 1.24
C ILE A 131 11.21 -10.02 2.30
N VAL A 132 11.63 -8.76 2.21
CA VAL A 132 12.62 -8.21 3.16
C VAL A 132 11.91 -7.64 4.38
N LEU A 133 12.34 -8.05 5.57
CA LEU A 133 11.79 -7.55 6.83
C LEU A 133 12.73 -6.52 7.44
N VAL A 134 12.18 -5.34 7.69
CA VAL A 134 12.82 -4.20 8.32
C VAL A 134 12.24 -4.00 9.72
N LYS A 135 13.09 -3.65 10.69
CA LYS A 135 12.67 -3.33 12.06
C LYS A 135 12.82 -1.84 12.32
N THR A 136 11.78 -1.21 12.85
CA THR A 136 11.75 0.22 13.21
C THR A 136 10.87 0.43 14.44
N THR A 137 10.90 1.60 15.08
CA THR A 137 9.94 1.92 16.16
C THR A 137 8.56 2.32 15.66
N MET A 138 8.41 2.55 14.35
CA MET A 138 7.18 3.02 13.70
C MET A 138 6.73 4.44 14.09
N LYS A 139 7.58 5.23 14.76
CA LYS A 139 7.24 6.63 15.09
C LYS A 139 6.98 7.49 13.85
N ASP A 140 7.65 7.18 12.74
CA ASP A 140 7.45 7.83 11.44
C ASP A 140 6.08 7.53 10.81
N GLU A 141 5.39 6.47 11.24
CA GLU A 141 4.06 6.07 10.76
C GLU A 141 3.04 6.00 11.92
N GLY A 142 3.17 6.92 12.89
CA GLY A 142 2.17 7.09 13.96
C GLY A 142 2.07 5.92 14.95
N GLY A 143 3.08 5.04 14.99
CA GLY A 143 3.11 3.87 15.88
C GLY A 143 2.33 2.66 15.34
N ALA A 144 2.17 2.55 14.02
CA ALA A 144 1.58 1.37 13.38
C ALA A 144 2.28 0.06 13.77
N GLY A 145 1.60 -1.08 13.60
CA GLY A 145 2.20 -2.40 13.85
C GLY A 145 3.16 -2.83 12.73
N GLY A 146 2.78 -2.53 11.50
CA GLY A 146 3.51 -2.82 10.26
C GLY A 146 3.18 -1.80 9.19
N TYR A 147 3.99 -1.79 8.13
CA TYR A 147 3.61 -1.24 6.84
C TYR A 147 4.49 -1.85 5.76
N THR A 148 4.03 -1.77 4.51
CA THR A 148 4.67 -2.41 3.36
C THR A 148 4.98 -1.42 2.24
N ARG A 149 6.24 -1.40 1.80
CA ARG A 149 6.70 -0.62 0.64
C ARG A 149 7.51 -1.52 -0.30
N SER A 150 7.32 -1.37 -1.61
CA SER A 150 8.02 -2.18 -2.61
C SER A 150 7.88 -3.70 -2.31
N ASN A 151 8.98 -4.41 -2.11
CA ASN A 151 9.06 -5.82 -1.71
C ASN A 151 9.51 -6.01 -0.25
N TRP A 152 9.31 -5.00 0.61
CA TRP A 152 9.74 -5.04 2.00
C TRP A 152 8.64 -4.61 2.97
N ILE A 153 8.69 -5.19 4.17
CA ILE A 153 7.75 -4.96 5.28
C ILE A 153 8.56 -4.34 6.41
N ALA A 154 8.13 -3.18 6.91
CA ALA A 154 8.60 -2.69 8.20
C ALA A 154 7.69 -3.25 9.30
N LEU A 155 8.30 -3.64 10.42
CA LEU A 155 7.60 -4.08 11.63
C LEU A 155 8.06 -3.25 12.82
N THR A 156 7.13 -2.96 13.74
CA THR A 156 7.48 -2.27 14.99
C THR A 156 8.42 -3.13 15.83
N ASP A 157 9.37 -2.50 16.52
CA ASP A 157 10.30 -3.16 17.44
C ASP A 157 9.59 -3.79 18.65
N ALA A 158 8.35 -3.39 18.91
CA ALA A 158 7.48 -4.03 19.89
C ALA A 158 6.82 -5.33 19.40
N THR A 159 6.87 -5.63 18.09
CA THR A 159 6.10 -6.74 17.46
C THR A 159 6.37 -8.04 18.19
N PHE A 160 7.64 -8.45 18.27
CA PHE A 160 8.05 -9.74 18.83
C PHE A 160 8.32 -9.71 20.34
N GLN A 161 8.20 -8.52 20.95
CA GLN A 161 8.32 -8.34 22.40
C GLN A 161 6.98 -8.49 23.12
N ARG A 162 5.86 -8.35 22.39
CA ARG A 162 4.50 -8.34 22.94
C ARG A 162 3.57 -9.21 22.09
N GLY A 163 2.52 -9.75 22.70
CA GLY A 163 1.54 -10.55 21.98
C GLY A 163 1.94 -12.03 21.84
N THR A 164 1.31 -12.70 20.88
CA THR A 164 1.43 -14.15 20.66
C THR A 164 1.96 -14.46 19.26
N GLU A 165 2.53 -15.64 19.06
CA GLU A 165 2.95 -16.11 17.73
C GLU A 165 1.79 -16.03 16.72
N ALA A 166 0.56 -16.31 17.14
CA ALA A 166 -0.63 -16.20 16.28
C ALA A 166 -0.86 -14.74 15.81
N SER A 167 -0.72 -13.75 16.72
CA SER A 167 -0.84 -12.35 16.33
C SER A 167 0.31 -11.87 15.43
N HIS A 168 1.54 -12.34 15.67
CA HIS A 168 2.70 -11.99 14.82
C HIS A 168 2.55 -12.59 13.42
N THR A 169 2.11 -13.84 13.36
CA THR A 169 1.81 -14.55 12.11
C THR A 169 0.73 -13.82 11.32
N ARG A 170 -0.37 -13.43 11.98
CA ARG A 170 -1.44 -12.66 11.33
C ARG A 170 -0.93 -11.34 10.74
N LEU A 171 -0.11 -10.60 11.49
CA LEU A 171 0.48 -9.34 11.01
C LEU A 171 1.37 -9.58 9.79
N LEU A 172 2.30 -10.54 9.85
CA LEU A 172 3.16 -10.85 8.70
C LEU A 172 2.38 -11.27 7.45
N VAL A 173 1.29 -12.03 7.61
CA VAL A 173 0.43 -12.42 6.49
C VAL A 173 -0.35 -11.23 5.94
N HIS A 174 -0.86 -10.35 6.81
CA HIS A 174 -1.50 -9.09 6.43
C HIS A 174 -0.54 -8.24 5.59
N GLU A 175 0.66 -7.95 6.08
CA GLU A 175 1.65 -7.15 5.35
C GLU A 175 2.10 -7.81 4.04
N THR A 176 2.21 -9.15 4.02
CA THR A 176 2.53 -9.89 2.79
C THR A 176 1.47 -9.68 1.70
N PHE A 177 0.20 -9.49 2.07
CA PHE A 177 -0.87 -9.21 1.11
C PHE A 177 -0.55 -7.97 0.25
N HIS A 178 -0.08 -6.90 0.88
CA HIS A 178 0.26 -5.64 0.19
C HIS A 178 1.39 -5.81 -0.81
N ILE A 179 2.33 -6.73 -0.57
CA ILE A 179 3.36 -7.08 -1.56
C ILE A 179 2.71 -7.84 -2.72
N LEU A 180 1.87 -8.83 -2.43
CA LEU A 180 1.25 -9.67 -3.45
C LEU A 180 0.36 -8.85 -4.40
N THR A 181 -0.48 -7.98 -3.87
CA THR A 181 -1.37 -7.11 -4.68
C THR A 181 -0.58 -6.08 -5.49
N ARG A 182 0.52 -5.55 -4.93
CA ARG A 182 1.41 -4.60 -5.60
C ARG A 182 2.16 -5.23 -6.78
N LEU A 183 2.66 -6.45 -6.62
CA LEU A 183 3.45 -7.14 -7.65
C LEU A 183 2.57 -7.89 -8.67
N ASN A 184 1.32 -8.21 -8.33
CA ASN A 184 0.45 -9.05 -9.14
C ASN A 184 -0.93 -8.38 -9.37
N PRO A 185 -1.08 -7.49 -10.38
CA PRO A 185 -2.34 -6.81 -10.66
C PRO A 185 -3.52 -7.77 -10.92
N GLY A 186 -3.25 -8.93 -11.53
CA GLY A 186 -4.25 -9.99 -11.73
C GLY A 186 -4.73 -10.59 -10.41
N PHE A 187 -3.84 -10.80 -9.44
CA PHE A 187 -4.17 -11.27 -8.09
C PHE A 187 -4.98 -10.21 -7.33
N LYS A 188 -4.52 -8.94 -7.36
CA LYS A 188 -5.26 -7.79 -6.81
C LYS A 188 -6.70 -7.75 -7.34
N LYS A 189 -6.87 -7.77 -8.67
CA LYS A 189 -8.19 -7.71 -9.31
C LYS A 189 -9.10 -8.86 -8.90
N LYS A 190 -8.57 -10.09 -8.78
CA LYS A 190 -9.34 -11.27 -8.34
C LYS A 190 -9.85 -11.10 -6.90
N LEU A 191 -8.98 -10.67 -5.99
CA LEU A 191 -9.32 -10.52 -4.57
C LEU A 191 -10.20 -9.31 -4.29
N TYR A 192 -10.01 -8.18 -4.99
CA TYR A 192 -10.88 -7.03 -4.84
C TYR A 192 -12.34 -7.32 -5.20
N ARG A 193 -12.57 -8.18 -6.21
CA ARG A 193 -13.91 -8.70 -6.53
C ARG A 193 -14.50 -9.58 -5.44
N ALA A 194 -13.70 -10.06 -4.48
CA ALA A 194 -14.23 -10.80 -3.34
C ALA A 194 -15.12 -9.92 -2.47
N ILE A 195 -14.83 -8.62 -2.40
CA ILE A 195 -15.53 -7.60 -1.62
C ILE A 195 -16.27 -6.57 -2.50
N ASP A 196 -16.64 -6.95 -3.72
CA ASP A 196 -17.35 -6.13 -4.72
C ASP A 196 -16.62 -4.87 -5.21
N PHE A 197 -15.31 -4.75 -4.93
CA PHE A 197 -14.48 -3.72 -5.54
C PHE A 197 -13.98 -4.16 -6.92
N ASN A 198 -13.84 -3.17 -7.80
CA ASN A 198 -13.27 -3.27 -9.12
C ASN A 198 -11.99 -2.46 -9.20
N ILE A 199 -11.06 -2.89 -10.06
CA ILE A 199 -9.79 -2.20 -10.33
C ILE A 199 -9.87 -1.57 -11.72
N LEU A 200 -9.63 -0.26 -11.79
CA LEU A 200 -9.50 0.54 -12.99
C LEU A 200 -8.14 0.31 -13.65
N PRO A 201 -8.04 0.46 -14.99
CA PRO A 201 -6.76 0.36 -15.69
C PRO A 201 -5.78 1.48 -15.32
N LYS A 202 -6.30 2.64 -14.89
CA LYS A 202 -5.54 3.83 -14.48
C LYS A 202 -5.99 4.30 -13.11
N GLU A 203 -5.10 4.99 -12.41
CA GLU A 203 -5.45 5.64 -11.14
C GLU A 203 -6.48 6.75 -11.35
N ILE A 204 -7.27 6.98 -10.29
CA ILE A 204 -8.23 8.07 -10.22
C ILE A 204 -7.46 9.38 -10.04
N GLU A 205 -7.68 10.31 -10.96
CA GLU A 205 -7.10 11.64 -10.89
C GLU A 205 -7.87 12.51 -9.89
N PHE A 206 -7.25 12.76 -8.73
CA PHE A 206 -7.87 13.58 -7.69
C PHE A 206 -7.65 15.09 -7.92
N PRO A 207 -8.68 15.92 -7.72
CA PRO A 207 -8.56 17.37 -7.77
C PRO A 207 -7.72 17.93 -6.60
N GLU A 208 -7.30 19.19 -6.71
CA GLU A 208 -6.36 19.83 -5.77
C GLU A 208 -6.84 19.83 -4.31
N ASP A 209 -8.14 20.01 -4.08
CA ASP A 209 -8.74 19.98 -2.74
C ASP A 209 -8.54 18.62 -2.07
N ILE A 210 -8.70 17.53 -2.82
CA ILE A 210 -8.42 16.17 -2.31
C ILE A 210 -6.93 15.90 -2.22
N ARG A 211 -6.11 16.30 -3.20
CA ARG A 211 -4.65 16.08 -3.14
C ARG A 211 -4.00 16.74 -1.92
N LYS A 212 -4.54 17.85 -1.43
CA LYS A 212 -4.06 18.54 -0.22
C LYS A 212 -4.56 17.91 1.08
N SER A 213 -5.74 17.29 1.07
CA SER A 213 -6.37 16.76 2.28
C SER A 213 -6.23 15.24 2.44
N ARG A 214 -5.93 14.52 1.35
CA ARG A 214 -5.75 13.07 1.37
C ARG A 214 -4.53 12.71 2.22
N ILE A 215 -4.70 11.68 3.04
CA ILE A 215 -3.63 11.08 3.84
C ILE A 215 -3.09 9.88 3.05
N SER A 216 -1.77 9.82 2.92
CA SER A 216 -1.09 8.72 2.24
C SER A 216 -1.08 7.45 3.11
N ASN A 217 -1.27 6.29 2.46
CA ASN A 217 -1.12 4.97 3.06
C ASN A 217 0.05 4.25 2.35
N PRO A 218 1.13 3.85 3.05
CA PRO A 218 2.24 3.11 2.44
C PRO A 218 1.81 1.78 1.80
N ASP A 219 0.79 1.12 2.33
CA ASP A 219 0.32 -0.20 1.90
C ASP A 219 -0.44 -0.15 0.57
N VAL A 220 -1.01 1.00 0.23
CA VAL A 220 -1.76 1.20 -1.02
C VAL A 220 -0.81 1.64 -2.14
N SER A 221 -0.51 0.72 -3.04
CA SER A 221 0.38 0.99 -4.19
C SER A 221 -0.22 1.93 -5.24
N ARG A 222 -1.53 1.82 -5.48
CA ARG A 222 -2.27 2.53 -6.52
C ARG A 222 -3.69 2.87 -6.09
N CYS A 223 -4.13 4.10 -6.34
CA CYS A 223 -5.51 4.54 -6.12
C CYS A 223 -6.36 4.32 -7.37
N ASP A 224 -6.71 3.06 -7.62
CA ASP A 224 -7.43 2.62 -8.82
C ASP A 224 -8.63 1.73 -8.51
N SER A 225 -9.12 1.74 -7.28
CA SER A 225 -10.24 0.88 -6.85
C SER A 225 -11.54 1.66 -6.70
N TYR A 226 -12.66 1.00 -7.02
CA TYR A 226 -14.00 1.54 -6.76
C TYR A 226 -15.00 0.41 -6.50
N ALA A 227 -16.10 0.71 -5.82
CA ALA A 227 -17.26 -0.15 -5.74
C ALA A 227 -18.54 0.68 -5.92
N THR A 228 -19.62 0.03 -6.36
CA THR A 228 -20.93 0.68 -6.42
C THR A 228 -21.61 0.54 -5.07
N PHE A 229 -21.99 1.65 -4.45
CA PHE A 229 -22.71 1.70 -3.16
C PHE A 229 -24.08 2.34 -3.31
N THR A 230 -24.99 2.02 -2.40
CA THR A 230 -26.32 2.63 -2.31
C THR A 230 -26.27 3.83 -1.37
N ILE A 231 -26.23 5.04 -1.97
CA ILE A 231 -26.18 6.33 -1.27
C ILE A 231 -27.49 7.08 -1.53
N ASP A 232 -28.19 7.45 -0.45
CA ASP A 232 -29.49 8.12 -0.51
C ASP A 232 -30.48 7.43 -1.49
N GLY A 233 -30.49 6.09 -1.49
CA GLY A 233 -31.36 5.24 -2.32
C GLY A 233 -30.93 5.07 -3.78
N LYS A 234 -29.78 5.62 -4.19
CA LYS A 234 -29.27 5.52 -5.56
C LYS A 234 -27.94 4.76 -5.61
N PRO A 235 -27.73 3.89 -6.62
CA PRO A 235 -26.44 3.26 -6.84
C PRO A 235 -25.43 4.30 -7.36
N GLN A 236 -24.24 4.31 -6.77
CA GLN A 236 -23.18 5.26 -7.12
C GLN A 236 -21.82 4.58 -7.03
N ASN A 237 -21.02 4.71 -8.08
CA ASN A 237 -19.62 4.27 -8.05
C ASN A 237 -18.84 5.19 -7.12
N CYS A 238 -18.13 4.63 -6.14
CA CYS A 238 -17.29 5.40 -5.23
C CYS A 238 -15.91 4.76 -5.07
N THR A 239 -14.89 5.62 -4.94
CA THR A 239 -13.59 5.23 -4.40
C THR A 239 -13.54 5.55 -2.91
N MET A 240 -12.87 4.71 -2.14
CA MET A 240 -12.52 5.03 -0.75
C MET A 240 -11.31 5.96 -0.71
N ILE A 241 -11.27 6.83 0.30
CA ILE A 241 -10.11 7.68 0.60
C ILE A 241 -9.91 7.81 2.11
N ILE A 242 -8.66 7.98 2.51
CA ILE A 242 -8.27 8.47 3.82
C ILE A 242 -7.94 9.95 3.68
N TYR A 243 -8.48 10.80 4.54
CA TYR A 243 -8.29 12.24 4.46
C TYR A 243 -8.37 12.94 5.82
N THR A 244 -7.91 14.18 5.87
CA THR A 244 -8.14 15.10 6.98
C THR A 244 -9.16 16.17 6.58
N ASN A 245 -9.98 16.61 7.53
CA ASN A 245 -10.90 17.74 7.36
C ASN A 245 -10.36 19.06 7.95
N ARG A 246 -9.15 19.04 8.52
CA ARG A 246 -8.51 20.20 9.15
C ARG A 246 -6.98 20.15 9.04
N PRO A 247 -6.29 21.31 9.02
CA PRO A 247 -4.82 21.33 9.03
C PRO A 247 -4.27 20.68 10.31
N TYR A 248 -3.06 20.14 10.24
CA TYR A 248 -2.36 19.65 11.43
C TYR A 248 -1.95 20.83 12.31
N THR A 249 -2.16 20.72 13.63
CA THR A 249 -1.73 21.73 14.60
C THR A 249 -0.96 21.10 15.76
N THR A 250 -1.55 20.09 16.40
CA THR A 250 -0.94 19.35 17.52
C THR A 250 -1.61 17.99 17.68
N GLY A 251 -1.10 17.18 18.60
CA GLY A 251 -1.68 15.87 18.93
C GLY A 251 -1.23 14.76 17.99
N LYS A 252 -1.93 13.63 18.06
CA LYS A 252 -1.50 12.40 17.41
C LYS A 252 -2.07 12.28 16.00
N PHE A 253 -1.28 11.73 15.08
CA PHE A 253 -1.65 11.50 13.68
C PHE A 253 -3.06 10.89 13.52
N TYR A 254 -3.37 9.84 14.28
CA TYR A 254 -4.65 9.12 14.19
C TYR A 254 -5.88 10.01 14.48
N GLN A 255 -5.72 11.12 15.22
CA GLN A 255 -6.83 12.01 15.57
C GLN A 255 -7.36 12.80 14.36
N TYR A 256 -6.61 12.81 13.26
CA TYR A 256 -6.95 13.54 12.04
C TYR A 256 -7.45 12.63 10.92
N ILE A 257 -7.37 11.32 11.10
CA ILE A 257 -7.78 10.34 10.10
C ILE A 257 -9.30 10.33 9.98
N ASN A 258 -9.78 10.59 8.77
CA ASN A 258 -11.16 10.35 8.35
C ASN A 258 -11.14 9.38 7.18
N VAL A 259 -12.21 8.61 7.03
CA VAL A 259 -12.42 7.69 5.91
C VAL A 259 -13.71 8.08 5.22
N GLY A 260 -13.68 8.16 3.89
CA GLY A 260 -14.82 8.58 3.11
C GLY A 260 -14.92 7.92 1.74
N LEU A 261 -16.08 8.10 1.13
CA LEU A 261 -16.44 7.65 -0.21
C LEU A 261 -16.54 8.88 -1.11
N ILE A 262 -15.67 8.95 -2.12
CA ILE A 262 -15.79 9.93 -3.20
C ILE A 262 -16.62 9.30 -4.31
N PRO A 263 -17.81 9.82 -4.62
CA PRO A 263 -18.53 9.37 -5.79
C PRO A 263 -17.84 9.77 -7.10
N LEU A 264 -17.98 8.92 -8.10
CA LEU A 264 -17.34 9.04 -9.41
C LEU A 264 -18.39 9.20 -10.52
N ASP A 265 -18.09 10.00 -11.54
CA ASP A 265 -18.89 10.08 -12.77
C ASP A 265 -18.70 8.86 -13.68
N GLU A 266 -19.38 8.85 -14.84
CA GLU A 266 -19.27 7.78 -15.85
C GLU A 266 -17.86 7.62 -16.43
N SER A 267 -17.02 8.66 -16.32
CA SER A 267 -15.60 8.65 -16.71
C SER A 267 -14.67 8.38 -15.53
N PHE A 268 -15.19 7.94 -14.38
CA PHE A 268 -14.47 7.67 -13.14
C PHE A 268 -13.73 8.89 -12.55
N LYS A 269 -14.23 10.10 -12.78
CA LYS A 269 -13.70 11.32 -12.14
C LYS A 269 -14.50 11.66 -10.88
N PRO A 270 -13.83 12.17 -9.81
CA PRO A 270 -14.52 12.64 -8.61
C PRO A 270 -15.61 13.68 -8.89
N LEU A 271 -16.83 13.45 -8.39
CA LEU A 271 -17.91 14.43 -8.49
C LEU A 271 -17.63 15.63 -7.57
N ARG A 272 -18.05 16.80 -8.05
CA ARG A 272 -17.84 18.08 -7.36
C ARG A 272 -19.13 18.88 -7.30
N GLU A 273 -19.36 19.51 -6.16
CA GLU A 273 -20.47 20.43 -5.90
C GLU A 273 -19.91 21.77 -5.44
N SER A 274 -20.35 22.88 -6.05
CA SER A 274 -19.88 24.23 -5.72
C SER A 274 -18.34 24.36 -5.68
N GLY A 275 -17.66 23.65 -6.59
CA GLY A 275 -16.19 23.67 -6.70
C GLY A 275 -15.44 22.82 -5.66
N LYS A 276 -16.13 22.07 -4.78
CA LYS A 276 -15.51 21.13 -3.83
C LYS A 276 -15.87 19.70 -4.17
N THR A 277 -14.95 18.77 -3.95
CA THR A 277 -15.20 17.34 -4.13
C THR A 277 -16.17 16.83 -3.08
N VAL A 278 -17.16 16.06 -3.52
CA VAL A 278 -18.13 15.42 -2.63
C VAL A 278 -17.43 14.26 -1.91
N ILE A 279 -17.61 14.17 -0.59
CA ILE A 279 -17.13 13.04 0.21
C ILE A 279 -18.28 12.62 1.13
N TYR A 280 -18.70 11.37 1.03
CA TYR A 280 -19.66 10.78 1.95
C TYR A 280 -18.95 9.99 3.05
N PRO A 281 -19.40 10.05 4.32
CA PRO A 281 -18.93 9.12 5.34
C PRO A 281 -19.40 7.70 4.98
N LEU A 282 -18.68 6.66 5.41
CA LEU A 282 -19.01 5.27 5.06
C LEU A 282 -20.45 4.89 5.43
N GLN A 283 -21.00 5.45 6.51
CA GLN A 283 -22.36 5.18 6.99
C GLN A 283 -23.47 5.63 6.02
N LYS A 284 -23.15 6.50 5.06
CA LYS A 284 -24.08 6.88 3.99
C LYS A 284 -24.28 5.77 2.95
N ALA A 285 -23.30 4.87 2.81
CA ALA A 285 -23.45 3.66 1.99
C ALA A 285 -24.15 2.58 2.80
N THR A 286 -25.47 2.46 2.59
CA THR A 286 -26.34 1.54 3.35
C THR A 286 -25.99 0.06 3.18
N ASP A 287 -25.30 -0.27 2.09
CA ASP A 287 -24.87 -1.62 1.69
C ASP A 287 -23.36 -1.85 1.84
N PHE A 288 -22.64 -0.96 2.55
CA PHE A 288 -21.17 -1.05 2.67
C PHE A 288 -20.70 -2.40 3.22
N PHE A 289 -21.23 -2.80 4.39
CA PHE A 289 -20.84 -4.07 5.05
C PHE A 289 -21.43 -5.31 4.39
N ASP A 290 -22.40 -5.16 3.49
CA ASP A 290 -22.92 -6.29 2.71
C ASP A 290 -21.94 -6.63 1.58
N LYS A 291 -21.17 -5.65 1.11
CA LYS A 291 -20.11 -5.81 0.11
C LYS A 291 -18.81 -6.30 0.73
N VAL A 292 -18.36 -5.63 1.79
CA VAL A 292 -17.01 -5.86 2.34
C VAL A 292 -16.96 -6.92 3.45
N GLY A 293 -18.12 -7.40 3.88
CA GLY A 293 -18.25 -8.33 5.01
C GLY A 293 -17.95 -7.65 6.36
N ARG A 294 -18.01 -8.44 7.44
CA ARG A 294 -17.90 -7.96 8.83
C ARG A 294 -16.76 -8.64 9.60
N ASN A 295 -15.81 -9.25 8.90
CA ASN A 295 -14.67 -9.96 9.49
C ASN A 295 -13.62 -9.05 10.14
N THR A 296 -13.60 -7.77 9.78
CA THR A 296 -12.71 -6.76 10.35
C THR A 296 -13.41 -5.42 10.49
N GLY A 297 -13.03 -4.65 11.51
CA GLY A 297 -13.41 -3.24 11.66
C GLY A 297 -12.39 -2.28 11.04
N TYR A 298 -11.27 -2.78 10.52
CA TYR A 298 -10.21 -1.97 9.94
C TYR A 298 -10.53 -1.62 8.48
N VAL A 299 -11.52 -0.73 8.32
CA VAL A 299 -12.14 -0.38 7.02
C VAL A 299 -11.62 0.95 6.47
N ILE A 300 -10.33 1.25 6.64
CA ILE A 300 -9.76 2.54 6.19
C ILE A 300 -9.49 2.58 4.68
N ASP A 301 -9.30 1.42 4.04
CA ASP A 301 -9.10 1.24 2.61
C ASP A 301 -9.54 -0.20 2.23
N PRO A 302 -10.07 -0.47 1.01
CA PRO A 302 -10.34 -1.84 0.57
C PRO A 302 -9.11 -2.76 0.59
N GLU A 303 -7.91 -2.21 0.41
CA GLU A 303 -6.64 -2.93 0.54
C GLU A 303 -6.49 -3.53 1.96
N GLU A 304 -6.79 -2.75 2.99
CA GLU A 304 -6.70 -3.17 4.40
C GLU A 304 -7.77 -4.19 4.77
N VAL A 305 -8.99 -3.99 4.28
CA VAL A 305 -10.08 -4.96 4.47
C VAL A 305 -9.68 -6.32 3.89
N LEU A 306 -9.06 -6.33 2.72
CA LEU A 306 -8.62 -7.57 2.10
C LEU A 306 -7.36 -8.14 2.72
N ALA A 307 -6.42 -7.34 3.19
CA ALA A 307 -5.24 -7.82 3.91
C ALA A 307 -5.66 -8.63 5.15
N ASP A 308 -6.65 -8.12 5.90
CA ASP A 308 -7.24 -8.84 7.02
C ASP A 308 -8.01 -10.10 6.60
N ASN A 309 -8.86 -10.02 5.58
CA ASN A 309 -9.60 -11.18 5.09
C ASN A 309 -8.68 -12.25 4.46
N PHE A 310 -7.57 -11.84 3.85
CA PHE A 310 -6.52 -12.72 3.35
C PHE A 310 -5.84 -13.45 4.50
N ALA A 311 -5.45 -12.74 5.57
CA ALA A 311 -4.88 -13.38 6.75
C ALA A 311 -5.85 -14.37 7.40
N ILE A 312 -7.12 -14.00 7.52
CA ILE A 312 -8.20 -14.87 8.02
C ILE A 312 -8.37 -16.14 7.17
N ALA A 313 -8.35 -15.99 5.84
CA ALA A 313 -8.51 -17.08 4.90
C ALA A 313 -7.30 -18.03 4.91
N LEU A 314 -6.09 -17.47 4.77
CA LEU A 314 -4.85 -18.23 4.71
C LEU A 314 -4.61 -19.03 5.99
N LEU A 315 -4.86 -18.41 7.15
CA LEU A 315 -4.68 -19.05 8.46
C LEU A 315 -5.88 -19.92 8.88
N ASN A 316 -6.92 -19.99 8.05
CA ASN A 316 -8.17 -20.71 8.34
C ASN A 316 -8.73 -20.36 9.74
N THR A 317 -8.79 -19.06 10.05
CA THR A 317 -9.25 -18.57 11.36
C THR A 317 -10.68 -19.03 11.65
N PRO A 318 -10.97 -19.62 12.82
CA PRO A 318 -12.31 -20.09 13.14
C PRO A 318 -13.26 -18.96 13.56
N ASN A 319 -14.57 -19.22 13.53
CA ASN A 319 -15.63 -18.38 14.13
C ASN A 319 -15.68 -16.92 13.63
N VAL A 320 -15.39 -16.70 12.35
CA VAL A 320 -15.41 -15.36 11.73
C VAL A 320 -16.85 -14.90 11.46
N HIS A 321 -17.08 -13.59 11.41
CA HIS A 321 -18.42 -13.01 11.26
C HIS A 321 -19.02 -13.16 9.85
N THR A 322 -18.19 -13.36 8.83
CA THR A 322 -18.58 -13.55 7.43
C THR A 322 -17.82 -14.76 6.86
N PRO A 323 -18.21 -15.99 7.24
CA PRO A 323 -17.55 -17.23 6.79
C PRO A 323 -17.57 -17.41 5.27
N GLU A 324 -18.60 -16.90 4.59
CA GLU A 324 -18.73 -16.99 3.14
C GLU A 324 -17.61 -16.22 2.43
N LEU A 325 -17.24 -15.05 2.96
CA LEU A 325 -16.12 -14.27 2.46
C LEU A 325 -14.78 -14.98 2.70
N GLN A 326 -14.60 -15.59 3.88
CA GLN A 326 -13.42 -16.40 4.16
C GLN A 326 -13.29 -17.53 3.13
N LYS A 327 -14.36 -18.30 2.90
CA LYS A 327 -14.38 -19.39 1.91
C LYS A 327 -14.10 -18.87 0.50
N LYS A 328 -14.73 -17.76 0.10
CA LYS A 328 -14.52 -17.12 -1.21
C LYS A 328 -13.05 -16.75 -1.41
N VAL A 329 -12.41 -16.15 -0.41
CA VAL A 329 -10.97 -15.83 -0.46
C VAL A 329 -10.14 -17.11 -0.52
N GLN A 330 -10.41 -18.12 0.32
CA GLN A 330 -9.70 -19.41 0.29
C GLN A 330 -9.72 -20.08 -1.09
N GLU A 331 -10.86 -20.07 -1.78
CA GLU A 331 -10.94 -20.62 -3.14
C GLU A 331 -10.14 -19.80 -4.16
N LEU A 332 -10.01 -18.49 -3.97
CA LEU A 332 -9.15 -17.65 -4.82
C LEU A 332 -7.64 -17.88 -4.58
N LEU A 333 -7.28 -18.55 -3.48
CA LEU A 333 -5.90 -18.90 -3.16
C LEU A 333 -5.49 -20.27 -3.68
N LYS A 334 -6.38 -21.08 -4.26
CA LYS A 334 -6.07 -22.36 -4.90
C LYS A 334 -5.83 -22.16 -6.39
#